data_AF-K1ZP74-F1
#
_entry.id   AF-K1ZP74-F1
#
_cell.length_a   1.000
_cell.length_b   1.000
_cell.length_c   1.000
_cell.angle_alpha   90.00
_cell.angle_beta   90.00
_cell.angle_gamma   90.00
#
_symmetry.space_group_name_H-M   'P 1'
#
loop_
_entity.id
_entity.type
_entity.pdbx_description
1 polymer ?
#
loop_
_entity_poly.entity_id
_entity_poly.type
_entity_poly.pdbx_seq_one_letter_code
_entity_poly.pdbx_strand_id
1 'polypeptide(L)' 'MRHFNPTNPFELVDVFVGEHKPFDDLFNNRMEVSAFNVVIPVMGVSDLIAMKLSAGREKDLYDVSLLRKKINHGTE' A
#
# COMPACT_ATOMS: atom_id res chain seq x y z
N MET A 1 3.32 -8.80 -12.30
CA MET A 1 2.52 -9.69 -13.19
C MET A 1 1.06 -9.42 -12.88
N ARG A 2 0.20 -9.16 -13.89
CA ARG A 2 -1.23 -8.87 -13.64
C ARG A 2 -1.99 -10.19 -13.53
N HIS A 3 -2.68 -10.40 -12.42
CA HIS A 3 -3.59 -11.54 -12.26
C HIS A 3 -4.95 -11.18 -12.90
N PHE A 4 -5.55 -12.12 -13.64
CA PHE A 4 -6.83 -11.92 -14.33
C PHE A 4 -7.88 -12.86 -13.72
N ASN A 5 -8.91 -12.30 -13.09
CA ASN A 5 -10.07 -13.06 -12.61
C ASN A 5 -11.13 -13.15 -13.72
N PRO A 6 -11.35 -14.32 -14.35
CA PRO A 6 -12.31 -14.45 -15.46
C PRO A 6 -13.77 -14.30 -15.02
N THR A 7 -14.07 -14.46 -13.72
CA THR A 7 -15.43 -14.34 -13.17
C THR A 7 -15.77 -12.93 -12.69
N ASN A 8 -14.75 -12.09 -12.47
CA ASN A 8 -14.90 -10.68 -12.15
C ASN A 8 -13.79 -9.86 -12.83
N PRO A 9 -13.94 -9.54 -14.12
CA PRO A 9 -12.87 -8.98 -14.94
C PRO A 9 -12.48 -7.54 -14.55
N PHE A 10 -13.24 -6.88 -13.68
CA PHE A 10 -12.91 -5.57 -13.13
C PHE A 10 -12.06 -5.64 -11.85
N GLU A 11 -11.89 -6.83 -11.28
CA GLU A 11 -11.03 -7.04 -10.12
C GLU A 11 -9.58 -7.17 -10.58
N LEU A 12 -8.80 -6.13 -10.31
CA LEU A 12 -7.36 -6.11 -10.58
C LEU A 12 -6.59 -6.36 -9.29
N VAL A 13 -5.77 -7.41 -9.29
CA VAL A 13 -4.78 -7.67 -8.24
C VAL A 13 -3.40 -7.41 -8.82
N ASP A 14 -2.75 -6.35 -8.32
CA ASP A 14 -1.36 -6.05 -8.63
C ASP A 14 -0.44 -6.71 -7.60
N VAL A 15 0.40 -7.63 -8.07
CA VAL A 15 1.40 -8.31 -7.23
C VAL A 15 2.78 -7.74 -7.53
N PHE A 16 3.45 -7.27 -6.48
CA PHE A 16 4.85 -6.85 -6.53
C PHE A 16 5.75 -8.09 -6.54
N VAL A 17 6.65 -8.17 -7.54
CA VAL A 17 7.60 -9.28 -7.70
C VAL A 17 9.03 -8.85 -7.30
N GLY A 18 9.18 -7.62 -6.81
CA GLY A 18 10.43 -7.06 -6.30
C GLY A 18 10.16 -6.26 -5.03
N GLU A 19 10.94 -6.53 -4.00
CA GLU A 19 10.82 -5.91 -2.69
C GLU A 19 11.72 -4.67 -2.60
N HIS A 20 11.15 -3.51 -2.23
CA HIS A 20 11.96 -2.33 -1.88
C HIS A 20 12.65 -2.47 -0.51
N LYS A 21 12.14 -3.40 0.31
CA LYS A 21 12.53 -3.72 1.69
C LYS A 21 12.09 -5.16 1.99
N PRO A 22 12.83 -5.94 2.81
CA PRO A 22 12.47 -7.32 3.13
C PRO A 22 11.02 -7.47 3.57
N PHE A 23 10.30 -8.47 3.04
CA PHE A 23 8.91 -8.74 3.37
C PHE A 23 8.69 -8.88 4.88
N ASP A 24 9.57 -9.60 5.58
CA ASP A 24 9.43 -9.82 7.02
C ASP A 24 9.44 -8.50 7.81
N ASP A 25 10.24 -7.52 7.39
CA ASP A 25 10.26 -6.20 8.01
C ASP A 25 8.93 -5.46 7.76
N LEU A 26 8.39 -5.55 6.55
CA LEU A 26 7.11 -4.94 6.19
C LEU A 26 5.94 -5.61 6.91
N PHE A 27 5.99 -6.93 7.04
CA PHE A 27 4.96 -7.72 7.72
C PHE A 27 5.00 -7.51 9.23
N ASN A 28 6.18 -7.38 9.83
CA ASN A 28 6.32 -7.09 11.26
C ASN A 28 5.87 -5.66 11.61
N ASN A 29 6.06 -4.70 10.71
CA ASN A 29 5.64 -3.31 10.88
C ASN A 29 4.23 -3.03 10.31
N ARG A 30 3.48 -4.07 9.96
CA ARG A 30 2.12 -3.93 9.42
C ARG A 30 1.20 -3.28 10.44
N MET A 31 0.17 -2.64 9.94
CA MET A 31 -1.00 -2.20 10.70
C MET A 31 -2.15 -3.17 10.46
N GLU A 32 -2.97 -3.40 11.47
CA GLU A 32 -4.19 -4.19 11.32
C GLU A 32 -5.38 -3.27 11.18
N VAL A 33 -6.12 -3.41 10.08
CA VAL A 33 -7.33 -2.63 9.80
C VAL A 33 -8.50 -3.60 9.74
N SER A 34 -9.56 -3.31 10.49
CA SER A 34 -10.78 -4.12 10.44
C SER A 34 -11.73 -3.55 9.39
N ALA A 35 -12.23 -4.42 8.51
CA ALA A 35 -13.31 -4.12 7.58
C ALA A 35 -14.31 -5.27 7.61
N PHE A 36 -15.58 -4.96 7.87
CA PHE A 36 -16.62 -5.95 8.14
C PHE A 36 -16.20 -6.89 9.28
N ASN A 37 -16.12 -8.19 9.02
CA ASN A 37 -15.71 -9.23 9.97
C ASN A 37 -14.29 -9.78 9.66
N VAL A 38 -13.48 -9.03 8.92
CA VAL A 38 -12.14 -9.44 8.50
C VAL A 38 -11.10 -8.45 9.02
N VAL A 39 -10.02 -8.98 9.58
CA VAL A 39 -8.81 -8.22 9.92
C VAL A 39 -7.86 -8.27 8.73
N ILE A 40 -7.55 -7.09 8.19
CA ILE A 40 -6.73 -6.92 7.00
C ILE A 40 -5.37 -6.35 7.43
N PRO A 41 -4.27 -7.10 7.24
CA PRO A 41 -2.93 -6.56 7.43
C PRO A 41 -2.62 -5.59 6.30
N VAL A 42 -2.31 -4.34 6.63
CA VAL A 42 -1.92 -3.30 5.68
C VAL A 42 -0.51 -2.80 6.00
N MET A 43 0.21 -2.38 4.96
CA MET A 43 1.54 -1.77 5.12
C MET A 43 1.42 -0.44 5.90
N GLY A 44 2.40 -0.16 6.77
CA GLY A 44 2.49 1.13 7.44
C GLY A 44 2.62 2.30 6.47
N VAL A 45 2.06 3.47 6.83
CA VAL A 45 2.03 4.63 5.93
C VAL A 45 3.43 5.12 5.55
N SER A 46 4.39 5.04 6.48
CA SER A 46 5.79 5.43 6.21
C SER A 46 6.45 4.52 5.18
N ASP A 47 6.29 3.20 5.29
CA ASP A 47 6.82 2.24 4.31
C ASP A 47 6.11 2.40 2.95
N LEU A 48 4.80 2.69 2.95
CA LEU A 48 4.04 2.97 1.73
C LEU A 48 4.57 4.22 0.98
N ILE A 49 4.91 5.28 1.71
CA ILE A 49 5.52 6.50 1.14
C ILE A 49 6.90 6.17 0.57
N ALA A 50 7.73 5.44 1.30
CA ALA A 50 9.07 5.06 0.84
C ALA A 50 9.02 4.25 -0.46
N MET A 51 8.12 3.25 -0.51
CA MET A 51 7.88 2.45 -1.71
C MET A 51 7.45 3.31 -2.89
N LYS A 52 6.49 4.24 -2.70
CA LYS A 52 6.02 5.13 -3.76
C LYS A 52 7.09 6.08 -4.28
N LEU A 53 7.94 6.62 -3.40
CA LEU A 53 9.07 7.44 -3.78
C LEU A 53 10.10 6.65 -4.62
N SER A 54 10.38 5.39 -4.27
CA SER A 54 11.30 4.55 -5.05
C SER A 54 10.77 4.19 -6.44
N ALA A 55 9.44 4.08 -6.61
CA ALA A 55 8.84 3.76 -7.90
C ALA A 55 8.90 4.93 -8.89
N GLY A 56 8.96 6.18 -8.39
CA GLY A 56 9.27 7.38 -9.19
C GLY A 56 8.23 7.77 -10.26
N ARG A 57 7.06 7.12 -10.32
CA ARG A 57 6.01 7.44 -11.30
C ARG A 57 5.30 8.74 -10.90
N GLU A 58 4.90 9.56 -11.87
CA GLU A 58 4.17 10.82 -11.60
C GLU A 58 2.94 10.61 -10.70
N LYS A 59 2.20 9.51 -10.92
CA LYS A 59 1.06 9.13 -10.09
C LYS A 59 1.45 8.85 -8.63
N ASP A 60 2.61 8.24 -8.40
CA ASP A 60 3.09 7.93 -7.04
C ASP A 60 3.49 9.21 -6.28
N LEU A 61 4.01 10.23 -6.96
CA LEU A 61 4.33 11.53 -6.35
C LEU A 61 3.06 12.26 -5.86
N TYR A 62 1.99 12.21 -6.64
CA TYR A 62 0.68 12.72 -6.21
C TYR A 62 0.16 11.98 -4.97
N ASP A 63 0.22 10.64 -4.99
CA ASP A 63 -0.21 9.81 -3.86
C ASP A 63 0.60 10.11 -2.58
N VAL A 64 1.92 10.30 -2.69
CA VAL A 64 2.78 10.70 -1.56
C VAL A 64 2.34 12.04 -0.97
N SER A 65 1.99 13.01 -1.82
CA SER A 65 1.52 14.32 -1.35
C SER A 65 0.23 14.21 -0.53
N LEU A 66 -0.70 13.34 -0.95
CA LEU A 66 -1.98 13.12 -0.27
C LEU A 66 -1.79 12.37 1.05
N LEU A 67 -0.94 11.33 1.07
CA LEU A 67 -0.63 10.56 2.26
C LEU A 67 -0.01 11.45 3.35
N ARG A 68 0.93 12.33 2.97
CA ARG A 68 1.53 13.30 3.91
C ARG A 68 0.51 14.26 4.51
N LYS A 69 -0.44 14.76 3.71
CA LYS A 69 -1.54 15.61 4.22
C LYS A 69 -2.43 14.88 5.21
N LYS A 70 -2.76 13.61 4.96
CA LYS A 70 -3.60 12.81 5.86
C LYS A 70 -2.93 12.53 7.21
N ILE A 71 -1.63 12.29 7.23
CA ILE A 71 -0.87 12.11 8.48
C ILE A 71 -0.92 13.39 9.33
N ASN A 72 -0.75 14.55 8.71
CA ASN A 72 -0.71 15.83 9.43
C ASN A 72 -2.07 16.30 9.98
N HIS A 73 -3.18 15.76 9.48
CA HIS A 73 -4.54 16.08 9.93
C HIS A 73 -5.13 15.04 10.90
N GLY A 74 -4.41 13.97 11.23
CA GLY A 74 -4.83 12.97 12.23
C GLY A 74 -4.30 13.22 13.64
N THR A 75 -3.68 14.39 13.87
CA THR A 75 -3.05 14.82 15.15
C THR A 75 -3.84 15.94 15.85
N GLU A 76 -5.16 16.01 15.64
CA GLU A 76 -6.08 16.86 16.41
C GLU A 76 -7.11 16.01 17.17
#